data_AF-A0A661L4J4-F1
#
_entry.id   AF-A0A661L4J4-F1
#
_cell.length_a   1.000
_cell.length_b   1.000
_cell.length_c   1.000
_cell.angle_alpha   90.00
_cell.angle_beta   90.00
_cell.angle_gamma   90.00
#
_symmetry.space_group_name_H-M   'P 1'
#
loop_
_entity.id
_entity.type
_entity.pdbx_description
1 polymer ?
#
loop_
_entity_poly.entity_id
_entity_poly.type
_entity_poly.pdbx_seq_one_letter_code
_entity_poly.pdbx_strand_id
1 'polypeptide(L)'
;MTDNKDNIRKIYELLPHINCGLCGYDNCGQFARAVAEGNASPFGCRQNPWVGYNISEIIGLKVPAFGYQQRSYQHAIRPSSGPVASLELLRKEVGESLKRIEGILNRIDKLARNTG
;
A
#
# COMPACT_ATOMS: atom_id res chain seq x y z
N MET A 1 20.79 -23.13 -24.11
CA MET A 1 19.59 -22.24 -24.16
C MET A 1 18.30 -23.00 -23.83
N THR A 2 18.36 -24.10 -23.09
CA THR A 2 17.19 -24.91 -22.68
C THR A 2 16.53 -24.36 -21.40
N ASP A 3 17.33 -23.72 -20.55
CA ASP A 3 16.94 -23.27 -19.20
C ASP A 3 15.81 -22.23 -19.22
N ASN A 4 15.78 -21.35 -20.23
CA ASN A 4 14.80 -20.28 -20.29
C ASN A 4 13.38 -20.82 -20.54
N LYS A 5 13.20 -21.80 -21.43
CA LYS A 5 11.87 -22.36 -21.72
C LYS A 5 11.31 -23.14 -20.53
N ASP A 6 12.17 -23.85 -19.80
CA ASP A 6 11.78 -24.57 -18.59
C ASP A 6 11.41 -23.61 -17.45
N ASN A 7 12.15 -22.51 -17.29
CA ASN A 7 11.82 -21.47 -16.33
C ASN A 7 10.47 -20.81 -16.63
N ILE A 8 10.19 -20.49 -17.90
CA ILE A 8 8.89 -19.92 -18.31
C ILE A 8 7.75 -20.85 -17.92
N ARG A 9 7.90 -22.15 -18.17
CA ARG A 9 6.87 -23.15 -17.82
C ARG A 9 6.66 -23.22 -16.30
N LYS A 10 7.73 -23.33 -15.52
CA LYS A 10 7.65 -23.37 -14.04
C LYS A 10 7.01 -22.11 -13.47
N ILE A 11 7.37 -20.94 -14.00
CA ILE A 11 6.79 -19.66 -13.58
C ILE A 11 5.30 -19.63 -13.92
N TYR A 12 4.93 -20.01 -15.15
CA TYR A 12 3.54 -20.04 -15.58
C TYR A 12 2.67 -20.93 -14.70
N GLU A 13 3.15 -22.14 -14.36
CA GLU A 13 2.46 -23.09 -13.48
C GLU A 13 2.16 -22.52 -12.07
N LEU A 14 2.97 -21.57 -11.60
CA LEU A 14 2.75 -20.90 -10.31
C LEU A 14 1.71 -19.78 -10.35
N LEU A 15 1.36 -19.26 -11.53
CA LEU A 15 0.47 -18.11 -11.67
C LEU A 15 -1.01 -18.48 -11.48
N PRO A 16 -1.90 -17.50 -11.26
CA PRO A 16 -3.34 -17.77 -11.11
C PRO A 16 -4.06 -18.17 -12.41
N HIS A 17 -3.44 -18.03 -13.59
CA HIS A 17 -4.04 -18.35 -14.90
C HIS A 17 -5.32 -17.55 -15.28
N ILE A 18 -5.60 -16.45 -14.57
CA ILE A 18 -6.80 -15.63 -14.79
C ILE A 18 -6.61 -14.66 -15.97
N ASN A 19 -5.37 -14.38 -16.40
CA ASN A 19 -5.04 -13.42 -17.46
C ASN A 19 -5.65 -12.02 -17.22
N CYS A 20 -5.53 -11.51 -16.00
CA CYS A 20 -6.20 -10.26 -15.58
C CYS A 20 -5.55 -8.96 -16.06
N GLY A 21 -4.35 -9.00 -16.66
CA GLY A 21 -3.67 -7.80 -17.17
C GLY A 21 -3.10 -6.82 -16.14
N LEU A 22 -3.37 -7.00 -14.84
CA LEU A 22 -2.98 -6.03 -13.78
C LEU A 22 -1.46 -5.85 -13.59
N CYS A 23 -0.66 -6.78 -14.13
CA CYS A 23 0.80 -6.70 -14.15
C CYS A 23 1.36 -6.00 -15.40
N GLY A 24 0.51 -5.56 -16.34
CA GLY A 24 0.91 -4.88 -17.59
C GLY A 24 1.16 -5.81 -18.79
N TYR A 25 0.84 -7.10 -18.66
CA TYR A 25 0.96 -8.11 -19.74
C TYR A 25 -0.41 -8.71 -20.07
N ASP A 26 -0.67 -9.01 -21.33
CA ASP A 26 -2.01 -9.45 -21.80
C ASP A 26 -2.45 -10.77 -21.15
N ASN A 27 -1.49 -11.64 -20.85
CA ASN A 27 -1.76 -12.94 -20.25
C ASN A 27 -0.62 -13.42 -19.34
N CYS A 28 -0.92 -14.42 -18.51
CA CYS A 28 0.03 -15.00 -17.56
C CYS A 28 1.26 -15.61 -18.24
N GLY A 29 1.14 -16.14 -19.46
CA GLY A 29 2.26 -16.69 -20.21
C GLY A 29 3.25 -15.61 -20.67
N GLN A 30 2.75 -14.47 -21.14
CA GLN A 30 3.59 -13.32 -21.48
C GLN A 30 4.31 -12.77 -20.23
N PHE A 31 3.62 -12.67 -19.10
CA PHE A 31 4.25 -12.27 -17.84
C PHE A 31 5.36 -13.27 -17.43
N ALA A 32 5.09 -14.57 -17.48
CA ALA A 32 6.07 -15.60 -17.16
C ALA A 32 7.32 -15.51 -18.04
N ARG A 33 7.13 -15.27 -19.34
CA ARG A 33 8.23 -15.02 -20.29
C ARG A 33 9.02 -13.77 -19.93
N ALA A 34 8.35 -12.66 -19.68
CA ALA A 34 9.02 -11.41 -19.33
C ALA A 34 9.82 -11.53 -18.04
N VAL A 35 9.33 -12.26 -17.03
CA VAL A 35 10.08 -12.51 -15.80
C VAL A 35 11.29 -13.40 -16.05
N ALA A 36 11.15 -14.48 -16.81
CA ALA A 36 12.26 -15.38 -17.13
C ALA A 36 13.38 -14.68 -17.94
N GLU A 37 13.00 -13.72 -18.78
CA GLU A 37 13.93 -12.88 -19.55
C GLU A 37 14.49 -11.68 -18.75
N GLY A 38 14.04 -11.46 -17.51
CA GLY A 38 14.48 -10.35 -16.66
C GLY A 38 13.85 -8.99 -17.00
N ASN A 39 12.84 -8.97 -17.88
CA ASN A 39 12.11 -7.78 -18.31
C ASN A 39 10.98 -7.39 -17.32
N ALA A 40 10.62 -8.27 -16.39
CA ALA A 40 9.59 -8.03 -15.39
C ALA A 40 10.05 -8.47 -13.99
N SER A 41 9.56 -7.75 -12.96
CA SER A 41 9.76 -8.18 -11.58
C SER A 41 9.00 -9.47 -11.28
N PRO A 42 9.59 -10.45 -10.58
CA PRO A 42 8.91 -11.67 -10.16
C PRO A 42 7.71 -11.39 -9.23
N PHE A 43 7.68 -10.23 -8.57
CA PHE A 43 6.57 -9.77 -7.72
C PHE A 43 5.48 -8.99 -8.47
N GLY A 44 5.50 -9.01 -9.81
CA GLY A 44 4.58 -8.22 -10.63
C GLY A 44 3.12 -8.68 -10.61
N CYS A 45 2.84 -9.94 -10.25
CA CYS A 45 1.48 -10.48 -10.23
C CYS A 45 0.66 -9.89 -9.06
N ARG A 46 -0.22 -8.93 -9.36
CA ARG A 46 -1.04 -8.26 -8.32
C ARG A 46 -2.09 -9.15 -7.67
N GLN A 47 -2.55 -10.18 -8.38
CA GLN A 47 -3.55 -11.10 -7.84
C GLN A 47 -2.97 -12.03 -6.78
N ASN A 48 -1.68 -12.37 -6.91
CA ASN A 48 -0.97 -13.16 -5.92
C ASN A 48 0.51 -12.73 -5.86
N PRO A 49 0.85 -11.67 -5.12
CA PRO A 49 2.23 -11.18 -5.04
C PRO A 49 3.21 -12.17 -4.40
N TRP A 50 2.71 -13.06 -3.54
CA TRP A 50 3.52 -14.04 -2.79
C TRP A 50 4.20 -15.07 -3.70
N VAL A 51 3.61 -15.34 -4.86
CA VAL A 51 4.20 -16.22 -5.87
C VAL A 51 5.60 -15.74 -6.31
N GLY A 52 5.89 -14.44 -6.17
CA GLY A 52 7.17 -13.85 -6.55
C GLY A 52 8.37 -14.41 -5.80
N TYR A 53 8.19 -14.96 -4.60
CA TYR A 53 9.28 -15.64 -3.88
C TYR A 53 9.70 -16.93 -4.59
N ASN A 54 8.74 -17.80 -4.88
CA ASN A 54 8.98 -19.05 -5.62
C ASN A 54 9.54 -18.77 -7.03
N ILE A 55 9.01 -17.75 -7.69
CA ILE A 55 9.52 -17.33 -9.01
C ILE A 55 10.97 -16.87 -8.90
N SER A 56 11.33 -16.12 -7.86
CA SER A 56 12.70 -15.63 -7.66
C SER A 56 13.69 -16.77 -7.46
N GLU A 57 13.30 -17.84 -6.76
CA GLU A 57 14.11 -19.06 -6.64
C GLU A 57 14.36 -19.72 -8.00
N ILE A 58 13.33 -19.79 -8.86
CA ILE A 58 13.44 -20.37 -10.22
C ILE A 58 14.44 -19.59 -11.07
N ILE A 59 14.43 -18.26 -11.01
CA ILE A 59 15.33 -17.40 -11.79
C ILE A 59 16.67 -17.12 -11.10
N GLY A 60 16.93 -17.76 -9.94
CA GLY A 60 18.19 -17.65 -9.20
C GLY A 60 18.42 -16.30 -8.52
N LEU A 61 17.37 -15.49 -8.32
CA LEU A 61 17.46 -14.26 -7.54
C LEU A 61 17.40 -14.57 -6.05
N LYS A 62 18.46 -14.22 -5.32
CA LYS A 62 18.49 -14.30 -3.86
C LYS A 62 17.59 -13.21 -3.27
N VAL A 63 16.36 -13.56 -2.94
CA VAL A 63 15.46 -12.71 -2.15
C VAL A 63 15.69 -13.00 -0.67
N PRO A 64 15.87 -11.98 0.18
CA PRO A 64 15.94 -12.20 1.62
C PRO A 64 14.61 -12.80 2.10
N ALA A 65 14.68 -13.95 2.77
CA ALA A 65 13.55 -14.54 3.46
C ALA A 65 13.12 -13.58 4.57
N PHE A 66 11.94 -12.96 4.40
CA PHE A 66 11.31 -12.07 5.36
C PHE A 66 12.17 -10.91 5.88
N GLY A 67 12.12 -9.81 5.14
CA GLY A 67 12.51 -8.50 5.62
C GLY A 67 11.37 -7.49 5.41
N TYR A 68 10.24 -7.64 6.11
CA TYR A 68 9.41 -6.46 6.43
C TYR A 68 10.11 -5.57 7.45
N GLN A 69 11.40 -5.26 7.25
CA GLN A 69 11.85 -3.96 7.68
C GLN A 69 11.28 -2.98 6.67
N GLN A 70 10.14 -2.43 7.09
CA GLN A 70 9.47 -1.26 6.56
C GLN A 70 10.47 -0.14 6.21
N ARG A 71 11.17 -0.25 5.08
CA ARG A 71 12.12 0.79 4.65
C ARG A 71 11.92 1.27 3.22
N SER A 72 10.89 0.79 2.54
CA SER A 72 10.54 1.26 1.19
C SER A 72 9.07 1.64 1.00
N TYR A 73 8.16 1.29 1.94
CA TYR A 73 6.83 1.91 2.04
C TYR A 73 6.86 3.31 2.67
N GLN A 74 8.04 3.91 2.87
CA GLN A 74 8.18 5.32 3.24
C GLN A 74 8.29 6.26 2.03
N HIS A 75 8.22 5.76 0.79
CA HIS A 75 8.45 6.61 -0.39
C HIS A 75 7.28 6.70 -1.40
N ALA A 76 6.17 5.99 -1.17
CA ALA A 76 4.99 6.07 -2.04
C ALA A 76 3.77 6.77 -1.42
N ILE A 77 3.77 7.01 -0.11
CA ILE A 77 2.92 8.03 0.52
C ILE A 77 3.87 9.16 0.88
N ARG A 78 3.89 10.23 0.09
CA ARG A 78 4.22 11.53 0.69
C ARG A 78 3.07 11.78 1.68
N PRO A 79 3.24 11.70 3.02
CA PRO A 79 2.45 12.62 3.82
C PRO A 79 2.86 13.99 3.27
N SER A 80 1.88 14.81 2.92
CA SER A 80 2.12 16.23 2.76
C SER A 80 2.89 16.67 4.00
N SER A 81 4.18 16.94 3.84
CA SER A 81 5.02 17.59 4.84
C SER A 81 4.63 19.06 4.86
N GLY A 82 3.34 19.34 5.06
CA GLY A 82 2.96 20.58 5.71
C GLY A 82 3.54 20.52 7.13
N PRO A 83 3.84 21.67 7.74
CA PRO A 83 4.22 21.69 9.14
C PRO A 83 3.10 21.00 9.93
N VAL A 84 3.41 19.84 10.52
CA VAL A 84 2.52 19.22 11.51
C VAL A 84 2.41 20.28 12.59
N ALA A 85 1.25 20.92 12.70
CA ALA A 85 1.02 21.95 13.71
C ALA A 85 1.46 21.37 15.05
N SER A 86 2.32 22.10 15.77
CA SER A 86 2.82 21.63 17.07
C SER A 86 1.65 21.13 17.90
N LEU A 87 1.84 20.01 18.59
CA LEU A 87 0.81 19.43 19.48
C LEU A 87 0.19 20.49 20.40
N GLU A 88 0.97 21.51 20.77
CA GLU A 88 0.51 22.68 21.53
C GLU A 88 -0.48 23.58 20.78
N LEU A 89 -0.27 23.83 19.49
CA LEU A 89 -1.19 24.62 18.67
C LEU A 89 -2.56 23.94 18.54
N LEU A 90 -2.55 22.63 18.29
CA LEU A 90 -3.78 21.84 18.22
C LEU A 90 -4.53 21.84 19.56
N ARG A 91 -3.80 21.66 20.67
CA ARG A 91 -4.39 21.75 22.02
C ARG A 91 -5.01 23.12 22.28
N LYS A 92 -4.38 24.19 21.81
CA LYS A 92 -4.88 25.55 21.94
C LYS A 92 -6.16 25.77 21.13
N GLU A 93 -6.20 25.35 19.87
CA GLU A 93 -7.38 25.47 19.00
C GLU A 93 -8.58 24.70 19.55
N VAL A 94 -8.36 23.47 20.04
CA VAL A 94 -9.41 22.66 20.67
C VAL A 94 -9.90 23.35 21.95
N GLY A 95 -9.01 23.89 22.77
CA GLY A 95 -9.37 24.62 24.00
C GLY A 95 -10.21 25.87 23.72
N GLU A 96 -9.87 26.66 22.70
CA GLU A 96 -10.64 27.84 22.30
C GLU A 96 -12.03 27.46 21.77
N SER A 97 -12.11 26.35 21.02
CA SER A 97 -13.37 25.82 20.51
C SER A 97 -14.30 25.35 21.64
N LEU A 98 -13.76 24.67 22.66
CA LEU A 98 -14.53 24.23 23.83
C LEU A 98 -15.12 25.41 24.61
N LYS A 99 -14.34 26.48 24.83
CA LYS A 99 -14.83 27.70 25.49
C LYS A 99 -16.02 28.34 24.75
N ARG A 100 -16.00 28.32 23.42
CA ARG A 100 -17.12 28.84 22.61
C ARG A 100 -18.38 27.98 22.80
N ILE A 101 -18.23 26.66 22.81
CA ILE A 101 -19.34 25.73 23.03
C ILE A 101 -19.96 25.95 24.41
N GLU A 102 -19.14 26.01 25.46
CA GLU A 102 -19.61 26.29 26.83
C GLU A 102 -20.38 27.61 26.92
N GLY A 103 -19.87 28.66 26.27
CA GLY A 103 -20.57 29.95 26.20
C GLY A 103 -21.93 29.88 25.50
N ILE A 104 -22.06 29.08 24.45
CA ILE A 104 -23.33 28.86 23.75
C ILE A 104 -24.30 28.10 24.66
N LEU A 105 -23.84 27.03 25.32
CA LEU A 105 -24.67 26.22 26.21
C LEU A 105 -25.23 27.04 27.38
N ASN A 106 -24.41 27.90 28.00
CA ASN A 106 -24.85 28.80 29.06
C ASN A 106 -25.92 29.80 28.59
N ARG A 107 -25.83 30.27 27.34
CA ARG A 107 -26.85 31.16 26.76
C ARG A 107 -28.16 30.43 26.50
N ILE A 108 -28.09 29.20 25.98
CA ILE A 108 -29.27 28.34 25.76
C ILE A 108 -29.97 28.09 27.09
N ASP A 109 -29.23 27.73 28.13
CA ASP A 109 -29.77 27.47 29.46
C ASP A 109 -30.41 28.72 30.10
N LYS A 110 -29.79 29.90 29.93
CA LYS A 110 -30.38 31.18 30.38
C LYS A 110 -31.68 31.51 29.64
N LEU A 111 -31.74 31.24 28.34
CA LEU A 111 -32.95 31.45 27.54
C LEU A 111 -34.07 30.50 28.00
N ALA A 112 -33.76 29.22 28.19
CA ALA A 112 -34.72 28.23 28.68
C ALA A 112 -35.32 28.63 30.04
N ARG A 113 -34.50 29.19 30.95
CA ARG A 113 -34.94 29.68 32.26
C ARG A 113 -35.79 30.96 32.22
N ASN A 114 -35.68 31.77 31.16
CA ASN A 114 -36.44 33.03 31.00
C ASN A 114 -37.77 32.85 30.23
N THR A 115 -37.97 31.70 29.58
CA THR A 115 -39.18 31.36 28.81
C THR A 115 -40.19 30.49 29.57
N GLY A 116 -39.97 30.24 30.86
CA GLY A 116 -40.94 29.62 31.79
C GLY A 116 -41.48 30.66 32.75
#